data_AF-A0A942JD54-F1
#
_entry.id   AF-A0A942JD54-F1
#
_cell.length_a   1.000
_cell.length_b   1.000
_cell.length_c   1.000
_cell.angle_alpha   90.00
_cell.angle_beta   90.00
_cell.angle_gamma   90.00
#
_symmetry.space_group_name_H-M   'P 1'
#
loop_
_entity.id
_entity.type
_entity.pdbx_description
1 polymer ?
#
loop_
_entity_poly.entity_id
_entity_poly.type
_entity_poly.pdbx_seq_one_letter_code
_entity_poly.pdbx_strand_id
1 'polypeptide(L)'
;MAERAFDLMCERAISREAFGKHIARQGMFQHWIAQARVRIEQARLLTLKAAHLMDTVGNKGARMEISAIKIVAPSMAEWVLDKAIQTHGGAGFSNDTPLAMMWAHARTLRMADGPDEVHEMALARRELKRYLPPE
;
A
#
# COMPACT_ATOMS: atom_id res chain seq x y z
N MET A 1 -6.05 -0.32 7.00
CA MET A 1 -4.73 -0.76 7.51
C MET A 1 -3.68 0.32 7.31
N ALA A 2 -3.37 0.74 6.07
CA ALA A 2 -2.31 1.73 5.80
C ALA A 2 -2.46 3.06 6.56
N GLU A 3 -3.64 3.69 6.56
CA GLU A 3 -3.87 4.94 7.34
C GLU A 3 -3.64 4.74 8.84
N ARG A 4 -4.15 3.65 9.42
CA ARG A 4 -3.92 3.34 10.84
C ARG A 4 -2.44 3.13 11.15
N ALA A 5 -1.70 2.46 10.25
CA ALA A 5 -0.27 2.28 10.39
C ALA A 5 0.50 3.59 10.25
N PHE A 6 0.06 4.49 9.37
CA PHE A 6 0.61 5.83 9.22
C PHE A 6 0.44 6.67 10.49
N ASP A 7 -0.74 6.64 11.11
CA ASP A 7 -1.00 7.34 12.37
C ASP A 7 -0.09 6.83 13.47
N LEU A 8 -0.03 5.50 13.67
CA LEU A 8 0.85 4.87 14.65
C LEU A 8 2.32 5.22 14.41
N MET A 9 2.76 5.24 13.14
CA MET A 9 4.12 5.65 12.77
C MET A 9 4.41 7.09 13.19
N CYS A 10 3.49 8.02 12.94
CA CYS A 10 3.65 9.43 13.29
C CYS A 10 3.63 9.64 14.81
N GLU A 11 2.67 9.03 15.51
CA GLU A 11 2.55 9.06 16.98
C GLU A 11 3.83 8.55 17.64
N ARG A 12 4.32 7.39 17.19
CA ARG A 12 5.58 6.81 17.70
C ARG A 12 6.78 7.69 17.40
N ALA A 13 6.84 8.27 16.21
CA ALA A 13 7.96 9.11 15.82
C ALA A 13 8.06 10.38 16.69
N ILE A 14 6.91 10.92 17.11
CA ILE A 14 6.84 12.07 18.01
C ILE A 14 7.08 11.64 19.45
N SER A 15 6.59 10.49 19.90
CA SER A 15 6.70 10.07 21.30
C SER A 15 8.08 9.54 21.67
N ARG A 16 8.88 9.06 20.70
CA ARG A 16 10.18 8.44 20.96
C ARG A 16 11.32 9.43 20.79
N GLU A 17 12.11 9.59 21.86
CA GLU A 17 13.39 10.29 21.80
C GLU A 17 14.55 9.31 21.61
N ALA A 18 15.48 9.69 20.74
CA ALA A 18 16.76 9.02 20.56
C ALA A 18 17.76 10.03 19.99
N PHE A 19 19.03 9.92 20.41
CA PHE A 19 20.09 10.84 19.98
C PHE A 19 19.74 12.32 20.28
N GLY A 20 19.16 12.58 21.47
CA GLY A 20 18.91 13.93 21.99
C GLY A 20 17.71 14.67 21.38
N LYS A 21 16.85 14.00 20.58
CA LYS A 21 15.62 14.60 20.01
C LYS A 21 14.58 13.53 19.69
N HIS A 22 13.34 13.95 19.45
CA HIS A 22 12.32 13.07 18.88
C HIS A 22 12.78 12.51 17.53
N ILE A 23 12.51 11.23 17.29
CA ILE A 23 12.91 10.59 16.02
C ILE A 23 12.17 11.18 14.81
N ALA A 24 11.01 11.84 15.01
CA ALA A 24 10.35 12.66 13.99
C ALA A 24 11.23 13.81 13.43
N ARG A 25 12.30 14.19 14.14
CA ARG A 25 13.28 15.22 13.71
C ARG A 25 14.51 14.62 13.01
N GLN A 26 14.48 13.32 12.73
CA GLN A 26 15.51 12.62 11.97
C GLN A 26 15.03 12.48 10.51
N GLY A 27 15.90 12.77 9.54
CA GLY A 27 15.51 12.85 8.12
C GLY A 27 14.92 11.55 7.55
N MET A 28 15.39 10.40 8.04
CA MET A 28 14.88 9.09 7.62
C MET A 28 13.38 8.90 7.91
N PHE A 29 12.94 9.25 9.12
CA PHE A 29 11.53 9.11 9.50
C PHE A 29 10.65 10.13 8.78
N GLN A 30 11.15 11.34 8.56
CA GLN A 30 10.46 12.35 7.74
C GLN A 30 10.27 11.87 6.30
N HIS A 31 11.30 11.25 5.73
CA HIS A 31 11.22 10.63 4.41
C HIS A 31 10.16 9.53 4.36
N TRP A 32 10.13 8.61 5.34
CA TRP A 32 9.12 7.55 5.39
C TRP A 32 7.70 8.09 5.55
N ILE A 33 7.48 9.06 6.43
CA ILE A 33 6.17 9.70 6.62
C ILE A 33 5.70 10.37 5.32
N ALA A 34 6.58 11.12 4.65
CA ALA A 34 6.23 11.76 3.37
C ALA A 34 5.89 10.73 2.29
N GLN A 35 6.71 9.69 2.13
CA GLN A 35 6.47 8.61 1.17
C GLN A 35 5.19 7.85 1.47
N ALA A 36 4.90 7.56 2.74
CA ALA A 36 3.68 6.87 3.15
C ALA A 36 2.44 7.67 2.76
N ARG A 37 2.41 8.98 3.06
CA ARG A 37 1.28 9.84 2.69
C ARG A 37 1.06 9.86 1.17
N VAL A 38 2.12 10.08 0.39
CA VAL A 38 2.03 10.10 -1.08
C VAL A 38 1.52 8.77 -1.63
N ARG A 39 2.05 7.64 -1.16
CA ARG A 39 1.63 6.30 -1.60
C ARG A 39 0.18 6.00 -1.25
N ILE A 40 -0.27 6.39 -0.05
CA ILE A 40 -1.66 6.25 0.37
C ILE A 40 -2.58 7.04 -0.55
N GLU A 41 -2.23 8.28 -0.90
CA GLU A 41 -3.05 9.09 -1.81
C GLU A 41 -3.09 8.55 -3.23
N GLN A 42 -1.95 8.06 -3.74
CA GLN A 42 -1.90 7.40 -5.05
C GLN A 42 -2.83 6.18 -5.11
N ALA A 43 -2.75 5.32 -4.10
CA ALA A 43 -3.63 4.16 -3.99
C ALA A 43 -5.10 4.56 -3.84
N ARG A 44 -5.41 5.58 -3.01
CA ARG A 44 -6.78 6.09 -2.83
C ARG A 44 -7.38 6.57 -4.16
N LEU A 45 -6.64 7.39 -4.92
CA LEU A 45 -7.12 7.90 -6.19
C LEU A 45 -7.33 6.76 -7.20
N LEU A 46 -6.45 5.77 -7.24
CA LEU A 46 -6.62 4.60 -8.10
C LEU A 46 -7.81 3.74 -7.68
N THR A 47 -8.06 3.58 -6.38
CA THR A 47 -9.28 2.92 -5.87
C THR A 47 -10.54 3.64 -6.32
N LEU A 48 -10.59 4.96 -6.14
CA LEU A 48 -11.75 5.76 -6.53
C LEU A 48 -11.97 5.75 -8.05
N LYS A 49 -10.89 5.77 -8.84
CA LYS A 49 -10.96 5.61 -10.30
C LYS A 49 -11.55 4.25 -10.67
N ALA A 50 -11.06 3.17 -10.07
CA ALA A 50 -11.58 1.82 -10.33
C ALA A 50 -13.06 1.71 -9.98
N ALA A 51 -13.47 2.19 -8.80
CA ALA A 51 -14.86 2.22 -8.36
C ALA A 51 -15.75 3.03 -9.33
N HIS A 52 -15.32 4.24 -9.69
CA HIS A 52 -16.06 5.09 -10.64
C HIS A 52 -16.27 4.41 -12.00
N LEU A 53 -15.25 3.72 -12.53
CA LEU A 53 -15.40 2.98 -13.78
C LEU A 53 -16.29 1.74 -13.64
N MET A 54 -16.26 1.06 -12.50
CA MET A 54 -17.19 -0.02 -12.23
C MET A 54 -18.64 0.46 -12.26
N ASP A 55 -18.92 1.62 -11.68
CA ASP A 55 -20.28 2.20 -11.62
C ASP A 55 -20.76 2.74 -12.98
N THR A 56 -19.86 3.30 -13.78
CA THR A 56 -20.23 3.99 -15.03
C THR A 56 -20.16 3.13 -16.28
N VAL A 57 -19.21 2.20 -16.36
CA VAL A 57 -19.01 1.34 -17.55
C VAL A 57 -19.04 -0.17 -17.22
N GLY A 58 -19.36 -0.50 -15.97
CA GLY A 58 -19.47 -1.88 -15.50
C GLY A 58 -18.12 -2.57 -15.28
N ASN A 59 -18.14 -3.66 -14.53
CA ASN A 59 -16.94 -4.42 -14.16
C ASN A 59 -16.11 -4.90 -15.36
N LYS A 60 -16.76 -5.21 -16.50
CA LYS A 60 -16.06 -5.64 -17.72
C LYS A 60 -15.25 -4.51 -18.37
N GLY A 61 -15.75 -3.28 -18.30
CA GLY A 61 -15.07 -2.08 -18.80
C GLY A 61 -13.94 -1.62 -17.86
N ALA A 62 -14.12 -1.78 -16.56
CA ALA A 62 -13.15 -1.38 -15.53
C ALA A 62 -12.03 -2.39 -15.24
N ARG A 63 -11.94 -3.50 -16.00
CA ARG A 63 -11.03 -4.63 -15.66
C ARG A 63 -9.56 -4.24 -15.51
N MET A 64 -9.08 -3.25 -16.26
CA MET A 64 -7.70 -2.79 -16.18
C MET A 64 -7.44 -2.13 -14.83
N GLU A 65 -8.29 -1.20 -14.44
CA GLU A 65 -8.20 -0.48 -13.18
C GLU A 65 -8.45 -1.38 -11.97
N ILE A 66 -9.35 -2.37 -12.07
CA ILE A 66 -9.56 -3.38 -11.03
C ILE A 66 -8.27 -4.19 -10.80
N SER A 67 -7.63 -4.69 -11.86
CA SER A 67 -6.35 -5.38 -11.73
C SER A 67 -5.25 -4.47 -11.18
N ALA A 68 -5.17 -3.22 -11.68
CA ALA A 68 -4.17 -2.27 -11.24
C ALA A 68 -4.28 -1.97 -9.73
N ILE A 69 -5.49 -1.70 -9.23
CA ILE A 69 -5.65 -1.41 -7.79
C ILE A 69 -5.40 -2.63 -6.92
N LYS A 70 -5.71 -3.84 -7.41
CA LYS A 70 -5.44 -5.09 -6.68
C LYS A 70 -3.94 -5.35 -6.52
N ILE A 71 -3.11 -4.90 -7.45
CA ILE A 71 -1.64 -4.94 -7.31
C ILE A 71 -1.17 -3.84 -6.34
N VAL A 72 -1.65 -2.60 -6.55
CA VAL A 72 -1.13 -1.42 -5.86
C VAL A 72 -1.52 -1.37 -4.38
N ALA A 73 -2.78 -1.63 -4.05
CA ALA A 73 -3.29 -1.39 -2.69
C ALA A 73 -2.62 -2.29 -1.62
N PRO A 74 -2.48 -3.62 -1.81
CA PRO A 74 -1.78 -4.47 -0.84
C PRO A 74 -0.29 -4.14 -0.74
N SER A 75 0.40 -3.91 -1.86
CA SER A 75 1.82 -3.54 -1.89
C SER A 75 2.09 -2.21 -1.16
N MET A 76 1.23 -1.22 -1.37
CA MET A 76 1.28 0.05 -0.64
C MET A 76 1.07 -0.17 0.86
N ALA A 77 0.05 -0.95 1.24
CA ALA A 77 -0.26 -1.20 2.64
C ALA A 77 0.90 -1.91 3.36
N GLU A 78 1.49 -2.95 2.75
CA GLU A 78 2.68 -3.63 3.26
C GLU A 78 3.84 -2.66 3.48
N TRP A 79 4.12 -1.79 2.51
CA TRP A 79 5.22 -0.84 2.61
C TRP A 79 5.03 0.13 3.78
N VAL A 80 3.82 0.68 3.95
CA VAL A 80 3.52 1.59 5.08
C VAL A 80 3.60 0.85 6.42
N LEU A 81 3.07 -0.37 6.48
CA LEU A 81 3.13 -1.21 7.68
C LEU A 81 4.56 -1.57 8.07
N ASP A 82 5.41 -1.91 7.10
CA ASP A 82 6.83 -2.18 7.32
C ASP A 82 7.55 -0.98 7.95
N LYS A 83 7.32 0.24 7.44
CA LYS A 83 7.92 1.46 8.03
C LYS A 83 7.35 1.79 9.40
N ALA A 84 6.07 1.53 9.63
CA ALA A 84 5.47 1.67 10.95
C ALA A 84 6.09 0.70 11.96
N ILE A 85 6.26 -0.58 11.59
CA ILE A 85 6.93 -1.61 12.42
C ILE A 85 8.36 -1.18 12.73
N GLN A 86 9.12 -0.78 11.70
CA GLN A 86 10.50 -0.32 11.86
C GLN A 86 10.60 0.90 12.80
N THR A 87 9.61 1.80 12.76
CA THR A 87 9.55 2.96 13.66
C THR A 87 9.26 2.59 15.12
N HIS A 88 8.56 1.48 15.36
CA HIS A 88 8.32 0.95 16.70
C HIS A 88 9.46 0.09 17.24
N GLY A 89 10.36 -0.40 16.38
CA GLY A 89 11.42 -1.34 16.76
C GLY A 89 10.81 -2.67 17.22
N GLY A 90 11.36 -3.26 18.29
CA GLY A 90 10.84 -4.53 18.82
C GLY A 90 9.35 -4.52 19.17
N ALA A 91 8.82 -3.38 19.63
CA ALA A 91 7.39 -3.23 19.93
C ALA A 91 6.49 -3.38 18.68
N GLY A 92 7.01 -3.12 17.48
CA GLY A 92 6.28 -3.28 16.22
C GLY A 92 5.98 -4.74 15.87
N PHE A 93 6.71 -5.70 16.47
CA PHE A 93 6.48 -7.13 16.34
C PHE A 93 5.70 -7.74 17.51
N SER A 94 5.43 -6.94 18.55
CA SER A 94 4.71 -7.38 19.74
C SER A 94 3.19 -7.24 19.58
N ASN A 95 2.44 -7.77 20.54
CA ASN A 95 0.98 -7.58 20.62
C ASN A 95 0.57 -6.22 21.21
N ASP A 96 1.53 -5.36 21.59
CA ASP A 96 1.24 -4.01 22.10
C ASP A 96 0.69 -3.09 21.01
N THR A 97 0.91 -3.44 19.74
CA THR A 97 0.38 -2.72 18.58
C THR A 97 -0.25 -3.70 17.60
N PRO A 98 -1.21 -3.28 16.76
CA PRO A 98 -1.80 -4.15 15.75
C PRO A 98 -0.90 -4.36 14.52
N LEU A 99 0.32 -3.78 14.50
CA LEU A 99 1.13 -3.64 13.29
C LEU A 99 1.54 -4.98 12.68
N ALA A 100 2.04 -5.93 13.49
CA ALA A 100 2.46 -7.25 13.01
C ALA A 100 1.30 -8.03 12.38
N MET A 101 0.13 -8.04 13.04
CA MET A 101 -1.06 -8.70 12.51
C MET A 101 -1.57 -8.03 11.23
N MET A 102 -1.62 -6.69 11.20
CA MET A 102 -1.98 -5.96 9.99
C MET A 102 -1.02 -6.22 8.83
N TRP A 103 0.29 -6.32 9.09
CA TRP A 103 1.29 -6.65 8.07
C TRP A 103 1.08 -8.05 7.49
N ALA A 104 0.86 -9.05 8.37
CA ALA A 104 0.56 -10.41 7.93
C ALA A 104 -0.72 -10.45 7.07
N HIS A 105 -1.76 -9.71 7.47
CA HIS A 105 -3.00 -9.60 6.70
C HIS A 105 -2.80 -8.89 5.36
N ALA A 106 -2.02 -7.80 5.31
CA ALA A 106 -1.70 -7.15 4.04
C ALA A 106 -0.99 -8.12 3.09
N ARG A 107 -0.12 -8.99 3.63
CA ARG A 107 0.57 -10.04 2.86
C ARG A 107 -0.32 -11.12 2.29
N THR A 108 -1.39 -11.49 2.99
CA THR A 108 -2.36 -12.44 2.43
C THR A 108 -3.14 -11.82 1.26
N LEU A 109 -3.39 -10.50 1.28
CA LEU A 109 -4.11 -9.80 0.21
C LEU A 109 -3.34 -9.75 -1.12
N ARG A 110 -2.01 -9.94 -1.11
CA ARG A 110 -1.22 -10.13 -2.34
C ARG A 110 -1.41 -11.48 -3.01
N MET A 111 -2.16 -12.38 -2.38
CA MET A 111 -2.47 -13.73 -2.90
C MET A 111 -3.97 -13.95 -3.06
N ALA A 112 -4.77 -13.38 -2.15
CA ALA A 112 -6.22 -13.48 -2.18
C ALA A 112 -6.79 -12.88 -3.47
N ASP A 113 -7.84 -13.51 -4.01
CA ASP A 113 -8.57 -13.06 -5.22
C ASP A 113 -7.68 -12.88 -6.47
N GLY A 114 -6.62 -13.70 -6.56
CA GLY A 114 -5.60 -13.62 -7.60
C GLY A 114 -4.29 -13.06 -7.03
N PRO A 115 -3.17 -13.79 -7.21
CA PRO A 115 -1.87 -13.25 -6.84
C PRO A 115 -1.49 -12.10 -7.78
N ASP A 116 -0.61 -11.20 -7.31
CA ASP A 116 -0.19 -10.02 -8.06
C ASP A 116 0.27 -10.36 -9.48
N GLU A 117 1.03 -11.45 -9.65
CA GLU A 117 1.58 -11.89 -10.94
C GLU A 117 0.47 -12.22 -11.96
N VAL A 118 -0.68 -12.73 -11.50
CA VAL A 118 -1.83 -13.00 -12.37
C VAL A 118 -2.48 -11.70 -12.83
N HIS A 119 -2.59 -10.71 -11.96
CA HIS A 119 -3.10 -9.39 -12.32
C HIS A 119 -2.13 -8.65 -13.26
N GLU A 120 -0.82 -8.71 -12.97
CA GLU A 120 0.23 -8.12 -13.81
C GLU A 120 0.25 -8.75 -15.19
N MET A 121 0.20 -10.08 -15.29
CA MET A 121 0.11 -10.79 -16.57
C MET A 121 -1.15 -10.38 -17.34
N ALA A 122 -2.31 -10.31 -16.69
CA ALA A 122 -3.55 -9.93 -17.33
C ALA A 122 -3.52 -8.47 -17.84
N LEU A 123 -2.91 -7.57 -17.07
CA LEU A 123 -2.71 -6.17 -17.42
C LEU A 123 -1.75 -6.03 -18.60
N ALA A 124 -0.59 -6.70 -18.55
CA ALA A 124 0.40 -6.72 -19.63
C ALA A 124 -0.17 -7.25 -20.95
N ARG A 125 -0.89 -8.38 -20.93
CA ARG A 125 -1.54 -8.94 -22.14
C ARG A 125 -2.50 -7.95 -22.80
N ARG A 126 -3.26 -7.19 -22.00
CA ARG A 126 -4.23 -6.21 -22.50
C ARG A 126 -3.53 -4.96 -23.06
N GLU A 127 -2.49 -4.47 -22.40
CA GLU A 127 -1.71 -3.35 -22.93
C GLU A 127 -1.04 -3.74 -24.25
N LEU A 128 -0.33 -4.88 -24.30
CA LEU A 128 0.39 -5.33 -25.49
C LEU A 128 -0.53 -5.57 -26.69
N LYS A 129 -1.75 -6.06 -26.48
CA LYS A 129 -2.74 -6.27 -27.56
C LYS A 129 -3.03 -4.98 -28.37
N ARG A 130 -2.82 -3.80 -27.77
CA ARG A 130 -3.03 -2.51 -28.45
C ARG A 130 -1.91 -2.15 -29.43
N TYR A 131 -0.76 -2.80 -29.30
CA TYR A 131 0.46 -2.49 -30.06
C TYR A 131 0.91 -3.65 -30.96
N LEU A 132 0.49 -4.89 -30.67
CA LEU A 132 0.84 -6.04 -31.49
C LEU A 132 0.18 -5.94 -32.87
N PRO A 133 0.90 -6.33 -33.95
CA PRO A 133 0.32 -6.40 -35.27
C PRO A 133 -0.82 -7.44 -35.33
N PRO A 134 -1.76 -7.32 -36.28
CA PRO A 134 -2.71 -8.39 -36.56
C PRO A 134 -1.96 -9.68 -36.92
N GLU A 135 -2.40 -10.81 -36.36
CA GLU A 135 -1.96 -12.15 -36.79
C GLU A 135 -2.51 -12.51 -38.17
#